data_AF-A0A318U846-F1
#
_entry.id   AF-A0A318U846-F1
#
_cell.length_a   1.000
_cell.length_b   1.000
_cell.length_c   1.000
_cell.angle_alpha   90.00
_cell.angle_beta   90.00
_cell.angle_gamma   90.00
#
_symmetry.space_group_name_H-M   'P 1'
#
loop_
_entity.id
_entity.type
_entity.pdbx_description
1 polymer ?
#
loop_
_entity_poly.entity_id
_entity_poly.type
_entity_poly.pdbx_seq_one_letter_code
_entity_poly.pdbx_strand_id
1 'polypeptide(L)' 'MLKEEQIKMIADTLLPGFLPKEPVESEISFHFTVPPNQTFKVWYQKKGQAWIFQKYQIITAQEL' A
#
# COMPACT_ATOMS: atom_id res chain seq x y z
N MET A 1 -2.95 -1.84 17.57
CA MET A 1 -2.44 -2.05 16.20
C MET A 1 -3.55 -1.66 15.23
N LEU A 2 -3.21 -1.07 14.09
CA LEU A 2 -4.22 -0.75 13.06
C LEU A 2 -4.85 -2.04 12.55
N LYS A 3 -6.17 -2.03 12.32
CA LYS A 3 -6.86 -3.12 11.62
C LYS A 3 -6.59 -3.02 10.12
N GLU A 4 -6.70 -4.14 9.41
CA GLU A 4 -6.57 -4.19 7.95
C GLU A 4 -7.42 -3.12 7.25
N GLU A 5 -8.67 -2.94 7.67
CA GLU A 5 -9.58 -1.93 7.11
C GLU A 5 -9.03 -0.51 7.20
N GLN A 6 -8.35 -0.18 8.31
CA GLN A 6 -7.72 1.12 8.52
C GLN A 6 -6.46 1.28 7.66
N ILE A 7 -5.66 0.21 7.54
CA ILE A 7 -4.46 0.16 6.69
C ILE A 7 -4.87 0.36 5.23
N LYS A 8 -5.90 -0.33 4.77
CA LYS A 8 -6.47 -0.21 3.43
C LYS A 8 -6.99 1.19 3.16
N MET A 9 -7.75 1.79 4.09
CA MET A 9 -8.27 3.15 3.94
C MET A 9 -7.15 4.19 3.77
N ILE A 10 -6.08 4.08 4.57
CA ILE A 10 -4.91 4.96 4.45
C ILE A 10 -4.21 4.72 3.11
N ALA A 11 -3.98 3.46 2.76
CA ALA A 11 -3.33 3.08 1.50
C ALA A 11 -4.13 3.56 0.27
N ASP A 12 -5.46 3.45 0.28
CA ASP A 12 -6.32 3.92 -0.81
C ASP A 12 -6.24 5.45 -0.96
N THR A 13 -6.07 6.18 0.15
CA THR A 13 -5.88 7.65 0.14
C THR A 13 -4.53 8.03 -0.48
N LEU A 14 -3.50 7.21 -0.25
CA LEU A 14 -2.14 7.44 -0.74
C LEU A 14 -1.93 6.96 -2.18
N LEU A 15 -2.63 5.90 -2.58
CA LEU A 15 -2.48 5.19 -3.86
C LEU A 15 -2.35 6.13 -5.08
N PRO A 16 -3.17 7.19 -5.26
CA PRO A 16 -3.06 8.08 -6.42
C PRO A 16 -1.68 8.71 -6.59
N GLY A 17 -0.96 8.97 -5.49
CA GLY A 17 0.39 9.54 -5.53
C GLY A 17 1.48 8.54 -5.91
N PHE A 18 1.18 7.23 -5.84
CA PHE A 18 2.09 6.16 -6.20
C PHE A 18 1.80 5.60 -7.59
N LEU A 19 0.64 5.89 -8.20
CA LEU A 19 0.27 5.33 -9.50
C LEU A 19 1.31 5.71 -10.58
N PRO A 20 1.78 4.72 -11.36
CA PRO A 20 2.75 4.98 -12.40
C PRO A 20 2.11 5.78 -13.53
N LYS A 21 2.92 6.67 -14.11
CA LYS A 21 2.49 7.51 -15.24
C LYS A 21 2.28 6.67 -16.50
N GLU A 22 2.96 5.53 -16.59
CA GLU A 22 2.87 4.62 -17.73
C GLU A 22 1.84 3.50 -17.45
N PRO A 23 0.93 3.22 -18.38
CA PRO A 23 -0.20 2.32 -18.15
C PRO A 23 0.17 0.82 -18.16
N VAL A 24 1.45 0.49 -18.30
CA VAL A 24 1.95 -0.88 -18.52
C VAL A 24 1.97 -1.70 -17.23
N GLU A 25 2.09 -1.04 -16.07
CA GLU A 25 2.19 -1.77 -14.80
C GLU A 25 0.85 -2.36 -14.36
N SER A 26 0.87 -3.66 -14.06
CA SER A 26 -0.26 -4.42 -13.53
C SER A 26 -0.23 -4.56 -12.01
N GLU A 27 0.88 -4.20 -11.38
CA GLU A 27 1.10 -4.34 -9.93
C GLU A 27 1.83 -3.12 -9.39
N ILE A 28 1.50 -2.71 -8.18
CA ILE A 28 2.23 -1.68 -7.46
C ILE A 28 2.34 -2.05 -6.00
N SER A 29 3.47 -1.69 -5.39
CA SER A 29 3.62 -1.73 -3.94
C SER A 29 4.32 -0.48 -3.43
N PHE A 30 3.92 -0.03 -2.26
CA PHE A 30 4.56 1.11 -1.61
C PHE A 30 4.56 0.95 -0.09
N HIS A 31 5.39 1.76 0.57
CA HIS A 31 5.50 1.81 2.02
C HIS A 31 4.86 3.09 2.54
N PHE A 32 4.23 3.00 3.70
CA PHE A 32 3.83 4.18 4.47
C PHE A 32 4.04 3.94 5.95
N THR A 33 4.31 5.02 6.68
CA THR A 33 4.57 4.99 8.11
C THR A 33 3.46 5.76 8.83
N VAL A 34 2.85 5.09 9.82
CA VAL A 34 1.89 5.70 10.73
C VAL A 34 2.58 5.93 12.07
N PRO A 35 2.66 7.19 12.55
CA PRO A 35 3.15 7.48 13.88
C PRO A 35 2.36 6.71 14.96
N PRO A 36 3.00 6.25 16.05
CA PRO A 36 4.35 6.61 16.46
C PRO A 36 5.49 5.74 15.91
N ASN A 37 5.27 4.59 15.24
CA ASN A 37 6.35 3.73 14.68
C ASN A 37 5.86 2.51 13.86
N GLN A 38 4.69 2.57 13.21
CA GLN A 38 4.18 1.43 12.43
C GLN A 38 4.40 1.68 10.93
N THR A 39 5.35 0.97 10.33
CA THR A 39 5.55 0.98 8.88
C THR A 39 4.85 -0.21 8.25
N PHE A 40 4.14 0.03 7.15
CA PHE A 40 3.44 -0.99 6.40
C PHE A 40 3.92 -0.97 4.95
N LYS A 41 4.07 -2.15 4.37
CA LYS A 41 4.13 -2.33 2.92
C LYS A 41 2.77 -2.81 2.44
N VAL A 42 2.25 -2.23 1.38
CA VAL A 42 0.97 -2.62 0.77
C VAL A 42 1.16 -2.97 -0.70
N TRP A 43 0.32 -3.85 -1.22
CA TRP A 43 0.33 -4.29 -2.60
C TRP A 43 -1.04 -4.10 -3.23
N TYR A 44 -1.04 -3.60 -4.45
CA TYR A 44 -2.21 -3.44 -5.29
C TYR A 44 -1.97 -4.10 -6.63
N GLN A 45 -3.05 -4.64 -7.19
CA GLN A 45 -3.04 -5.18 -8.55
C GLN A 45 -4.09 -4.44 -9.38
N LYS A 46 -3.71 -4.10 -10.61
CA LYS A 46 -4.60 -3.50 -11.59
C LYS A 46 -5.58 -4.55 -12.10
N LYS A 47 -6.87 -4.27 -12.00
CA LYS A 47 -7.96 -5.04 -12.61
C LYS A 47 -8.80 -4.10 -13.46
N GLY A 48 -8.55 -4.10 -14.77
CA GLY A 48 -9.14 -3.13 -15.70
C GLY A 48 -8.61 -1.73 -15.44
N GLN A 49 -9.49 -0.79 -15.10
CA GLN A 49 -9.12 0.58 -14.75
C GLN A 49 -8.97 0.81 -13.24
N ALA A 50 -9.32 -0.18 -12.41
CA ALA A 50 -9.26 -0.08 -10.96
C ALA A 50 -8.02 -0.78 -10.39
N TRP A 51 -7.51 -0.23 -9.29
CA TRP A 51 -6.45 -0.85 -8.49
C TRP A 51 -7.07 -1.49 -7.26
N ILE A 52 -6.79 -2.77 -7.05
CA ILE A 52 -7.41 -3.58 -6.01
C ILE A 52 -6.35 -3.93 -4.97
N PHE A 53 -6.59 -3.53 -3.72
CA PHE A 53 -5.76 -3.92 -2.58
C PHE A 53 -5.67 -5.45 -2.51
N GLN A 54 -4.45 -5.98 -2.43
CA GLN A 54 -4.21 -7.42 -2.38
C GLN A 54 -3.83 -7.86 -0.96
N LYS A 55 -2.86 -7.18 -0.36
CA LYS A 55 -2.30 -7.55 0.94
C LYS A 55 -1.51 -6.40 1.56
N TYR A 56 -1.21 -6.55 2.85
CA TYR A 56 -0.24 -5.72 3.55
C TYR A 56 0.74 -6.57 4.37
N GLN A 57 1.86 -5.97 4.73
CA GLN A 57 2.86 -6.54 5.62
C GLN A 57 3.31 -5.45 6.59
N ILE A 58 3.40 -5.81 7.86
CA ILE A 58 3.98 -4.93 8.88
C ILE A 58 5.49 -5.03 8.77
N ILE A 59 6.14 -3.90 8.55
CA ILE A 59 7.59 -3.80 8.57
C ILE A 59 7.98 -3.44 10.00
N THR A 60 8.42 -4.44 10.76
CA THR A 60 9.06 -4.21 12.05
C THR A 60 10.54 -3.98 11.80
N ALA A 61 11.16 -3.05 12.54
CA ALA A 61 12.52 -2.56 12.33
C ALA A 61 13.65 -3.60 12.56
N GLN A 62 13.36 -4.89 12.42
CA GLN A 62 14.27 -6.01 12.61
C GLN A 62 14.87 -6.54 11.29
N GLU A 63 14.50 -5.96 10.14
CA GLU A 63 15.06 -6.23 8.80
C GLU A 63 15.47 -4.95 8.06
N LEU A 64 16.04 -3.97 8.77
CA LEU A 64 16.78 -2.84 8.18
C LEU A 64 18.29 -3.07 8.28
#